data_AF-A0A8T5B424-F1
#
_entry.id   AF-A0A8T5B424-F1
#
_cell.length_a   1.000
_cell.length_b   1.000
_cell.length_c   1.000
_cell.angle_alpha   90.00
_cell.angle_beta   90.00
_cell.angle_gamma   90.00
#
_symmetry.space_group_name_H-M   'P 1'
#
loop_
_entity.id
_entity.type
_entity.pdbx_description
1 polymer ?
#
loop_
_entity_poly.entity_id
_entity_poly.type
_entity_poly.pdbx_seq_one_letter_code
_entity_poly.pdbx_strand_id
1 'polypeptide(L)'
;MSWKEPIFRAEVVSIKGSCSAGHKVGDVFEINTHKTGGICGWCYHDLFPTLMTLAMGGAIPWRQRQDEFTYECPDRHNLVTFKITVKR
;
A
#
# COMPACT_ATOMS: atom_id res chain seq x y z
N MET A 1 11.91 11.98 -22.05
CA MET A 1 12.10 11.55 -20.64
C MET A 1 11.27 10.28 -20.46
N SER A 2 11.89 9.10 -20.41
CA SER A 2 11.19 7.80 -20.41
C SER A 2 10.97 7.25 -19.00
N TRP A 3 10.50 8.10 -18.08
CA TRP A 3 10.19 7.64 -16.72
C TRP A 3 8.88 6.83 -16.76
N LYS A 4 8.95 5.59 -16.28
CA LYS A 4 7.77 4.74 -16.06
C LYS A 4 7.47 4.74 -14.57
N GLU A 5 6.26 5.15 -14.23
CA GLU A 5 5.77 5.11 -12.87
C GLU A 5 5.73 3.65 -12.36
N PRO A 6 6.30 3.37 -11.18
CA PRO A 6 6.24 2.03 -10.62
C PRO A 6 4.81 1.67 -10.20
N ILE A 7 4.46 0.41 -10.40
CA ILE A 7 3.21 -0.17 -9.91
C ILE A 7 3.53 -0.96 -8.65
N PHE A 8 2.71 -0.79 -7.63
CA PHE A 8 2.79 -1.54 -6.38
C PHE A 8 1.63 -2.52 -6.29
N ARG A 9 1.93 -3.74 -5.85
CA ARG A 9 0.91 -4.74 -5.51
C ARG A 9 0.68 -4.71 -4.02
N ALA A 10 -0.53 -4.37 -3.61
CA ALA A 10 -0.98 -4.35 -2.22
C ALA A 10 -1.89 -5.54 -1.95
N GLU A 11 -1.47 -6.44 -1.06
CA GLU A 11 -2.24 -7.62 -0.68
C GLU A 11 -2.69 -7.52 0.77
N VAL A 12 -3.97 -7.77 1.04
CA VAL A 12 -4.48 -7.80 2.41
C VAL A 12 -4.08 -9.11 3.07
N VAL A 13 -3.19 -9.04 4.06
CA VAL A 13 -2.66 -10.22 4.75
C VAL A 13 -3.38 -10.51 6.06
N SER A 14 -3.97 -9.50 6.70
CA SER A 14 -4.77 -9.69 7.91
C SER A 14 -5.77 -8.56 8.12
N ILE A 15 -6.86 -8.88 8.83
CA ILE A 15 -7.85 -7.91 9.28
C ILE A 15 -8.17 -8.21 10.74
N LYS A 16 -8.06 -7.18 11.58
CA LYS A 16 -8.61 -7.14 12.93
C LYS A 16 -9.96 -6.43 12.86
N GLY A 17 -11.00 -6.96 13.50
CA GLY A 17 -12.33 -6.33 13.49
C GLY A 17 -13.00 -6.43 12.12
N SER A 18 -13.66 -5.35 11.69
CA SER A 18 -14.43 -5.32 10.43
C SER A 18 -14.13 -4.06 9.62
N CYS A 19 -13.65 -4.23 8.38
CA CYS A 19 -13.37 -3.10 7.49
C CYS A 19 -14.67 -2.56 6.87
N SER A 20 -15.00 -1.30 7.15
CA SER A 20 -16.19 -0.64 6.58
C SER A 20 -16.11 -0.43 5.06
N ALA A 21 -14.90 -0.39 4.50
CA ALA A 21 -14.68 -0.31 3.05
C ALA A 21 -14.87 -1.64 2.32
N GLY A 22 -15.09 -2.74 3.06
CA GLY A 22 -15.38 -4.06 2.48
C GLY A 22 -14.16 -4.89 2.08
N HIS A 23 -12.94 -4.46 2.42
CA HIS A 23 -11.71 -5.23 2.18
C HIS A 23 -11.71 -6.57 2.92
N LYS A 24 -11.14 -7.59 2.29
CA LYS A 24 -11.06 -8.96 2.77
C LYS A 24 -9.62 -9.48 2.69
N VAL A 25 -9.29 -10.42 3.58
CA VAL A 25 -7.99 -11.12 3.52
C VAL A 25 -7.87 -11.86 2.19
N GLY A 26 -6.73 -11.68 1.51
CA GLY A 26 -6.48 -12.19 0.17
C GLY A 26 -6.85 -11.23 -0.96
N ASP A 27 -7.48 -10.09 -0.67
CA ASP A 27 -7.69 -9.05 -1.68
C ASP A 27 -6.35 -8.50 -2.17
N VAL A 28 -6.25 -8.27 -3.48
CA VAL A 28 -5.05 -7.78 -4.14
C VAL A 28 -5.40 -6.56 -4.98
N PHE A 29 -4.66 -5.48 -4.77
CA PHE A 29 -4.84 -4.21 -5.47
C PHE A 29 -3.56 -3.83 -6.20
N GLU A 30 -3.70 -3.32 -7.42
CA GLU A 30 -2.61 -2.65 -8.13
C GLU A 30 -2.74 -1.15 -7.95
N ILE A 31 -1.78 -0.57 -7.23
CA ILE A 31 -1.80 0.82 -6.83
C ILE A 31 -0.56 1.54 -7.34
N ASN A 32 -0.70 2.83 -7.60
CA ASN A 32 0.41 3.74 -7.89
C ASN A 32 0.00 5.15 -7.42
N THR A 33 0.79 6.18 -7.71
CA THR A 33 0.48 7.54 -7.22
C THR A 33 -0.75 8.17 -7.90
N HIS A 34 -1.20 7.61 -9.02
CA HIS A 34 -2.40 8.05 -9.74
C HIS A 34 -3.66 7.22 -9.45
N LYS A 35 -3.51 5.98 -8.98
CA LYS A 35 -4.59 5.01 -8.83
C LYS A 35 -4.52 4.35 -7.46
N THR A 36 -5.61 4.47 -6.70
CA THR A 36 -5.77 3.76 -5.43
C THR A 36 -6.00 2.26 -5.61
N GLY A 37 -6.29 1.81 -6.85
CA GLY A 37 -6.50 0.39 -7.19
C GLY A 37 -7.69 -0.27 -6.51
N GLY A 38 -8.58 0.49 -5.85
CA GLY A 38 -9.68 -0.03 -5.05
C GLY A 38 -9.46 0.10 -3.54
N ILE A 39 -8.26 0.46 -3.08
CA ILE A 39 -8.03 0.83 -1.69
C ILE A 39 -8.89 2.06 -1.35
N CYS A 40 -9.48 2.07 -0.16
CA CYS A 40 -10.33 3.17 0.27
C CYS A 40 -9.53 4.46 0.40
N GLY A 41 -10.15 5.60 0.09
CA GLY A 41 -9.45 6.88 0.03
C GLY A 41 -8.73 7.28 1.32
N TRP A 42 -9.30 6.94 2.47
CA TRP A 42 -8.67 7.23 3.77
C TRP A 42 -7.38 6.42 4.00
N CYS A 43 -7.42 5.11 3.75
CA CYS A 43 -6.25 4.24 3.85
C CYS A 43 -5.17 4.62 2.81
N TYR A 44 -5.58 4.96 1.59
CA TYR A 44 -4.68 5.38 0.53
C TYR A 44 -4.02 6.73 0.82
N HIS A 45 -4.76 7.69 1.38
CA HIS A 45 -4.23 9.01 1.74
C HIS A 45 -3.05 8.91 2.71
N ASP A 46 -3.13 8.03 3.72
CA ASP A 46 -2.04 7.81 4.68
C ASP A 46 -0.85 7.03 4.06
N LEU A 47 -1.13 6.11 3.14
CA LEU A 47 -0.11 5.36 2.39
C LEU A 47 0.64 6.22 1.36
N PHE A 48 -0.02 7.24 0.81
CA PHE A 48 0.44 8.00 -0.36
C PHE A 48 1.84 8.61 -0.24
N PRO A 49 2.26 9.24 0.88
CA PRO A 49 3.62 9.78 1.02
C PRO A 49 4.72 8.71 0.88
N THR A 50 4.44 7.48 1.35
CA THR A 50 5.35 6.34 1.22
C THR A 50 5.48 5.91 -0.24
N LEU A 51 4.34 5.83 -0.95
CA LEU A 51 4.33 5.50 -2.39
C LEU A 51 5.07 6.56 -3.20
N MET A 52 4.84 7.85 -2.93
CA MET A 52 5.54 8.95 -3.60
C MET A 52 7.06 8.87 -3.39
N THR A 53 7.50 8.62 -2.15
CA THR A 53 8.94 8.47 -1.84
C THR A 53 9.56 7.35 -2.67
N LEU A 54 8.89 6.20 -2.73
CA LEU A 54 9.36 5.06 -3.52
C LEU A 54 9.30 5.31 -5.03
N ALA A 55 8.24 5.97 -5.51
CA ALA A 55 8.06 6.28 -6.92
C ALA A 55 9.16 7.19 -7.48
N MET A 56 9.68 8.08 -6.64
CA MET A 56 10.78 8.99 -6.98
C MET A 56 12.18 8.36 -6.76
N GLY A 57 12.25 7.05 -6.49
CA GLY A 57 13.51 6.34 -6.26
C GLY A 57 14.11 6.54 -4.87
N GLY A 58 13.34 7.09 -3.93
CA GLY A 58 13.73 7.18 -2.52
C GLY A 58 13.71 5.83 -1.83
N ALA A 59 14.43 5.73 -0.72
CA ALA A 59 14.48 4.55 0.14
C ALA A 59 14.05 4.92 1.55
N ILE A 60 13.45 3.97 2.28
CA ILE A 60 13.16 4.16 3.70
C ILE A 60 14.27 3.50 4.52
N PRO A 61 15.06 4.27 5.31
CA PRO A 61 16.28 3.77 5.93
C PRO A 61 16.10 2.57 6.86
N TRP A 62 14.96 2.51 7.56
CA TRP A 62 14.67 1.46 8.54
C TRP A 62 13.98 0.23 7.93
N ARG A 63 13.69 0.21 6.62
CA ARG A 63 13.14 -0.98 5.96
C ARG A 63 14.23 -1.99 5.63
N GLN A 64 14.03 -3.23 6.06
CA GLN A 64 14.92 -4.35 5.74
C GLN A 64 14.97 -4.65 4.24
N ARG A 65 13.82 -4.53 3.56
CA ARG A 65 13.66 -4.72 2.13
C ARG A 65 13.10 -3.46 1.49
N GLN A 66 13.67 -3.04 0.37
CA GLN A 66 13.20 -1.85 -0.36
C GLN A 66 12.18 -2.19 -1.45
N ASP A 67 12.02 -3.48 -1.79
CA ASP A 67 11.05 -3.99 -2.76
C ASP A 67 9.74 -4.49 -2.10
N GLU A 68 9.71 -4.58 -0.78
CA GLU A 68 8.58 -5.11 -0.01
C GLU A 68 8.45 -4.40 1.34
N PHE A 69 7.24 -4.09 1.76
CA PHE A 69 6.97 -3.59 3.10
C PHE A 69 5.55 -3.89 3.58
N THR A 70 5.38 -3.95 4.90
CA THR A 70 4.06 -4.04 5.53
C THR A 70 3.54 -2.64 5.82
N TYR A 71 2.26 -2.43 5.55
CA TYR A 71 1.55 -1.20 5.84
C TYR A 71 0.25 -1.52 6.58
N GLU A 72 -0.11 -0.68 7.54
CA GLU A 72 -1.28 -0.86 8.38
C GLU A 72 -2.23 0.32 8.16
N CYS A 73 -3.51 0.02 7.96
CA CYS A 73 -4.54 1.05 7.91
C CYS A 73 -4.54 1.89 9.20
N PRO A 74 -4.74 3.21 9.14
CA PRO A 74 -4.81 4.06 10.33
C PRO A 74 -5.94 3.70 11.31
N ASP A 75 -6.93 2.90 10.90
CA ASP A 75 -7.96 2.34 11.80
C ASP A 75 -7.40 1.24 12.70
N ARG A 76 -6.91 1.60 13.89
CA ARG A 76 -6.38 0.60 14.85
C ARG A 76 -7.46 -0.30 15.46
N HIS A 77 -8.73 0.09 15.40
CA HIS A 77 -9.84 -0.74 15.88
C HIS A 77 -10.18 -1.81 14.86
N ASN A 78 -10.29 -1.43 13.58
CA ASN A 78 -10.53 -2.32 12.45
C ASN A 78 -9.29 -2.44 11.54
N LEU A 79 -8.18 -2.88 12.13
CA LEU A 79 -6.86 -2.84 11.51
C LEU A 79 -6.77 -3.77 10.31
N VAL A 80 -6.69 -3.19 9.11
CA VAL A 80 -6.35 -3.91 7.88
C VAL A 80 -4.84 -3.81 7.66
N THR A 81 -4.18 -4.95 7.53
CA THR A 81 -2.75 -5.02 7.26
C THR A 81 -2.52 -5.43 5.81
N PHE A 82 -1.70 -4.64 5.12
CA PHE A 82 -1.32 -4.84 3.74
C PHE A 82 0.14 -5.24 3.64
N LYS A 83 0.43 -6.19 2.76
CA LYS A 83 1.76 -6.47 2.25
C LYS A 83 1.91 -5.79 0.89
N ILE A 84 2.80 -4.81 0.81
CA ILE A 84 3.08 -4.03 -0.39
C ILE A 84 4.35 -4.55 -1.05
N THR A 85 4.32 -4.77 -2.36
CA THR A 85 5.46 -5.23 -3.16
C THR A 85 5.60 -4.41 -4.43
N VAL A 86 6.82 -4.10 -4.86
CA VAL A 86 7.07 -3.39 -6.11
C VAL A 86 6.95 -4.35 -7.28
N LYS A 87 6.03 -4.09 -8.21
CA LYS A 87 5.87 -4.85 -9.45
C LYS A 87 6.77 -4.22 -10.51
N ARG A 88 7.89 -4.88 -10.82
CA ARG A 88 8.84 -4.47 -11.86
C ARG A 88 8.33 -4.83 -13.25
#